data_AF-A0A930FJA5-F1
#
_entry.id   AF-A0A930FJA5-F1
#
_cell.length_a   1.000
_cell.length_b   1.000
_cell.length_c   1.000
_cell.angle_alpha   90.00
_cell.angle_beta   90.00
_cell.angle_gamma   90.00
#
_symmetry.space_group_name_H-M   'P 1'
#
loop_
_entity.id
_entity.type
_entity.pdbx_description
1 polymer ?
#
loop_
_entity_poly.entity_id
_entity_poly.type
_entity_poly.pdbx_seq_one_letter_code
_entity_poly.pdbx_strand_id
1 'polypeptide(L)'
;MKTIVIIPSYEPEEKLIPLTQQLIAKDLEVVVVDDGSGEKYLPIFNQLTGATVLTHPENKGKGEGLKTAYRYIKETCANEE
;
A
#
# COMPACT_ATOMS: atom_id res chain seq x y z
N MET A 1 -12.43 -8.83 -14.27
CA MET A 1 -11.81 -7.50 -14.13
C MET A 1 -11.25 -7.43 -12.72
N LYS A 2 -9.92 -7.28 -12.58
CA LYS A 2 -9.24 -7.23 -11.28
C LYS A 2 -9.36 -5.81 -10.72
N THR A 3 -9.82 -5.66 -9.48
CA THR A 3 -9.93 -4.34 -8.81
C THR A 3 -8.86 -4.25 -7.75
N ILE A 4 -8.00 -3.24 -7.86
CA ILE A 4 -6.88 -3.00 -6.94
C ILE A 4 -7.12 -1.68 -6.22
N VAL A 5 -6.99 -1.68 -4.89
CA VAL A 5 -7.11 -0.48 -4.04
C VAL A 5 -5.71 0.01 -3.67
N ILE A 6 -5.42 1.27 -4.02
CA ILE A 6 -4.15 1.92 -3.71
C ILE A 6 -4.34 2.87 -2.52
N ILE A 7 -3.51 2.71 -1.49
CA ILE A 7 -3.52 3.55 -0.28
C ILE A 7 -2.14 4.19 -0.11
N PRO A 8 -1.92 5.41 -0.61
CA PRO A 8 -0.73 6.18 -0.25
C PRO A 8 -0.87 6.64 1.21
N SER A 9 0.18 6.42 2.00
CA SER A 9 0.18 6.65 3.44
C SER A 9 1.49 7.27 3.89
N TYR A 10 1.39 8.38 4.62
CA TYR A 10 2.51 9.01 5.32
C TYR A 10 2.08 9.20 6.76
N GLU A 11 2.87 8.69 7.70
CA GLU A 11 2.62 8.75 9.13
C GLU A 11 1.20 8.26 9.52
N PRO A 12 0.83 7.00 9.23
CA PRO A 12 -0.53 6.52 9.45
C PRO A 12 -0.98 6.47 10.91
N GLU A 13 -2.30 6.49 11.07
CA GLU A 13 -2.98 6.11 12.31
C GLU A 13 -3.33 4.60 12.29
N GLU A 14 -3.58 4.04 13.48
CA GLU A 14 -4.00 2.64 13.70
C GLU A 14 -5.22 2.22 12.84
N LYS A 15 -6.08 3.16 12.44
CA LYS A 15 -7.25 2.90 11.57
C LYS A 15 -6.89 2.33 10.19
N LEU A 16 -5.62 2.44 9.75
CA LEU A 16 -5.16 1.83 8.51
C LEU A 16 -5.29 0.30 8.56
N ILE A 17 -5.06 -0.31 9.71
CA ILE A 17 -5.13 -1.77 9.91
C ILE A 17 -6.54 -2.30 9.64
N PRO A 18 -7.61 -1.87 10.34
CA PRO A 18 -8.95 -2.37 10.08
C PRO A 18 -9.45 -2.00 8.67
N LEU A 19 -9.00 -0.87 8.10
CA LEU A 19 -9.35 -0.51 6.71
C LEU A 19 -8.82 -1.54 5.71
N THR A 20 -7.53 -1.87 5.78
CA THR A 20 -6.91 -2.86 4.87
C THR A 20 -7.55 -4.24 5.05
N GLN A 21 -7.79 -4.67 6.29
CA GLN A 21 -8.47 -5.94 6.59
C GLN A 21 -9.88 -6.01 5.99
N GLN A 22 -10.67 -4.94 6.09
CA GLN A 22 -12.02 -4.88 5.50
C GLN A 22 -12.00 -4.94 3.97
N LEU A 23 -10.99 -4.36 3.32
CA LEU A 23 -10.84 -4.39 1.87
C LEU A 23 -10.42 -5.80 1.39
N ILE A 24 -9.45 -6.42 2.07
CA ILE A 24 -9.01 -7.79 1.79
C ILE A 24 -10.16 -8.78 2.01
N ALA A 25 -10.97 -8.61 3.06
CA ALA A 25 -12.15 -9.45 3.31
C ALA A 25 -13.22 -9.35 2.21
N LYS A 26 -13.16 -8.31 1.36
CA LYS A 26 -14.03 -8.16 0.18
C LYS A 26 -13.38 -8.69 -1.11
N ASP A 27 -12.32 -9.49 -0.98
CA ASP A 27 -11.57 -10.07 -2.10
C ASP A 27 -10.94 -8.99 -3.01
N LEU A 28 -10.57 -7.85 -2.42
CA LEU A 28 -9.85 -6.77 -3.12
C LEU A 28 -8.35 -6.91 -2.89
N GLU A 29 -7.58 -6.74 -3.96
CA GLU A 29 -6.13 -6.60 -3.87
C GLU A 29 -5.79 -5.21 -3.32
N VAL A 30 -4.97 -5.15 -2.27
CA VAL A 30 -4.63 -3.89 -1.59
C VAL A 30 -3.13 -3.63 -1.72
N VAL A 31 -2.79 -2.46 -2.24
CA VAL A 31 -1.42 -1.94 -2.32
C VAL A 31 -1.34 -0.67 -1.46
N VAL A 32 -0.58 -0.76 -0.37
CA VAL A 32 -0.26 0.37 0.51
C VAL A 32 1.11 0.89 0.12
N VAL A 33 1.25 2.21 0.05
CA VAL A 33 2.55 2.86 -0.17
C VAL A 33 2.90 3.66 1.08
N ASP A 34 3.84 3.16 1.87
CA ASP A 34 4.50 3.93 2.94
C ASP A 34 5.43 4.97 2.29
N ASP A 35 5.01 6.24 2.33
CA ASP A 35 5.74 7.36 1.74
C ASP A 35 6.82 7.88 2.71
N GLY A 36 7.63 6.98 3.27
CA GLY A 36 8.75 7.34 4.13
C GLY A 36 8.36 7.79 5.54
N SER A 37 7.40 7.12 6.18
CA SER A 37 6.93 7.46 7.52
C SER A 37 7.98 7.25 8.62
N GLY A 38 8.97 6.38 8.38
CA GLY A 38 10.06 6.08 9.30
C GLY A 38 9.75 4.99 10.34
N GLU A 39 10.77 4.64 11.13
CA GLU A 39 10.75 3.45 12.01
C GLU A 39 9.59 3.42 13.02
N LYS A 40 9.17 4.60 13.49
CA LYS A 40 8.06 4.75 14.43
C LYS A 40 6.74 4.13 13.92
N TYR A 41 6.54 4.10 12.61
CA TYR A 41 5.29 3.63 11.99
C TYR A 41 5.39 2.20 11.42
N LEU A 42 6.58 1.59 11.43
CA LEU A 42 6.77 0.18 11.04
C LEU A 42 5.81 -0.79 11.75
N PRO A 43 5.49 -0.64 13.06
CA PRO A 43 4.51 -1.50 13.71
C PRO A 43 3.13 -1.49 13.05
N ILE A 44 2.69 -0.38 12.46
CA ILE A 44 1.41 -0.29 11.75
C ILE A 44 1.51 -1.04 10.42
N PHE A 45 2.56 -0.79 9.63
CA PHE A 45 2.75 -1.42 8.33
C PHE A 45 2.96 -2.94 8.41
N ASN A 46 3.68 -3.41 9.44
CA ASN A 46 3.90 -4.84 9.68
C ASN A 46 2.61 -5.61 10.02
N GLN A 47 1.55 -4.91 10.45
CA GLN A 47 0.25 -5.51 10.74
C GLN A 47 -0.67 -5.60 9.52
N LEU A 48 -0.29 -5.04 8.37
CA LEU A 48 -1.11 -5.03 7.15
C LEU A 48 -1.01 -6.36 6.39
N THR A 49 -1.27 -7.47 7.08
CA THR A 49 -1.21 -8.82 6.52
C THR A 49 -2.19 -8.97 5.35
N GLY A 50 -1.71 -9.47 4.21
CA GLY A 50 -2.50 -9.64 2.99
C GLY A 50 -2.57 -8.40 2.08
N ALA A 51 -2.03 -7.26 2.53
CA ALA A 51 -1.75 -6.14 1.65
C ALA A 51 -0.30 -6.20 1.14
N THR A 52 -0.06 -5.72 -0.07
CA THR A 52 1.30 -5.39 -0.52
C THR A 52 1.69 -4.04 0.08
N VAL A 53 2.84 -3.94 0.72
CA VAL A 53 3.38 -2.68 1.22
C VAL A 53 4.63 -2.30 0.43
N LEU A 54 4.59 -1.14 -0.24
CA LEU A 54 5.72 -0.52 -0.91
C LEU A 54 6.24 0.63 -0.04
N THR A 55 7.55 0.77 0.12
CA THR A 55 8.13 1.77 1.02
C THR A 55 9.07 2.70 0.27
N HIS A 56 8.89 4.01 0.46
CA HIS A 56 9.88 5.01 0.09
C HIS A 56 10.85 5.27 1.26
N PRO A 57 12.13 5.58 0.98
CA PRO A 57 13.10 5.90 2.03
C PRO A 57 12.84 7.25 2.71
N GLU A 58 12.13 8.15 2.04
CA GLU A 58 11.76 9.49 2.50
C GLU A 58 10.43 9.90 1.86
N ASN A 59 9.79 10.95 2.38
CA ASN A 59 8.54 11.46 1.85
C ASN A 59 8.71 12.08 0.46
N LYS A 60 8.09 11.45 -0.55
CA LYS A 60 8.10 11.89 -1.96
C LYS A 60 6.78 12.52 -2.39
N GLY A 61 5.80 12.57 -1.50
CA GLY A 61 4.48 13.08 -1.74
C GLY A 61 3.56 12.05 -2.41
N LYS A 62 2.27 12.21 -2.14
CA LYS A 62 1.18 11.34 -2.63
C LYS A 62 1.24 11.06 -4.14
N GLY A 63 1.58 12.06 -4.96
CA GLY A 63 1.66 11.90 -6.41
C GLY A 63 2.72 10.88 -6.83
N GLU A 64 3.88 10.89 -6.17
CA GLU A 64 4.91 9.89 -6.41
C GLU A 64 4.52 8.53 -5.81
N GLY A 65 3.87 8.51 -4.64
CA GLY A 65 3.31 7.30 -4.06
C GLY A 65 2.34 6.57 -5.02
N LEU A 66 1.43 7.32 -5.67
CA LEU A 66 0.53 6.76 -6.69
C LEU A 66 1.29 6.22 -7.91
N LYS A 67 2.29 6.94 -8.41
CA LYS A 67 3.12 6.46 -9.53
C LYS A 67 3.88 5.18 -9.18
N THR A 68 4.40 5.08 -7.95
CA THR A 68 5.04 3.87 -7.45
C THR A 68 4.07 2.70 -7.46
N ALA A 69 2.85 2.87 -6.94
CA ALA A 69 1.83 1.83 -7.00
C ALA A 69 1.45 1.46 -8.45
N TYR A 70 1.29 2.42 -9.35
CA TYR A 70 0.99 2.14 -10.76
C TYR A 70 2.10 1.38 -11.46
N ARG A 71 3.37 1.71 -11.21
CA ARG A 71 4.52 0.96 -11.75
C ARG A 71 4.51 -0.47 -11.25
N TYR A 72 4.36 -0.66 -9.93
CA TYR A 72 4.26 -1.98 -9.33
C TYR A 72 3.14 -2.81 -9.96
N ILE A 73 1.91 -2.26 -10.04
CA ILE A 73 0.75 -2.95 -10.63
C ILE A 73 0.99 -3.29 -12.10
N LYS A 74 1.58 -2.37 -12.87
CA LYS A 74 1.88 -2.62 -14.28
C LYS A 74 2.87 -3.77 -14.44
N GLU A 75 3.90 -3.82 -13.60
CA GLU A 75 4.90 -4.89 -13.63
C GLU A 75 4.32 -6.22 -13.19
N THR A 76 3.56 -6.27 -12.10
CA THR A 76 3.01 -7.54 -11.60
C THR A 76 1.91 -8.09 -12.50
N CYS A 77 1.00 -7.26 -13.00
CA CYS A 77 -0.06 -7.72 -13.90
C CYS A 77 0.44 -8.06 -15.30
N ALA A 78 1.53 -7.45 -15.79
CA ALA A 78 2.11 -7.82 -17.09
C ALA A 78 2.84 -9.17 -17.06
N ASN A 79 3.21 -9.66 -15.88
CA ASN A 79 3.87 -10.96 -15.71
C ASN A 79 2.87 -12.11 -15.45
N GLU A 80 1.57 -11.82 -15.44
CA GLU A 80 0.48 -12.82 -15.30
C GLU A 80 -0.01 -13.36 -16.67
N GLU A 81 0.64 -12.98 -17.78
CA GLU A 81 0.37 -13.46 -19.16
C GLU A 81 1.28 -14.61 -19.61
#